data_AF-A0AA35MHN0-F1
#
_entry.id   AF-A0AA35MHN0-F1
#
_cell.length_a   1.000
_cell.length_b   1.000
_cell.length_c   1.000
_cell.angle_alpha   90.00
_cell.angle_beta   90.00
_cell.angle_gamma   90.00
#
_symmetry.space_group_name_H-M   'P 1'
#
loop_
_entity.id
_entity.type
_entity.pdbx_description
1 polymer ?
#
loop_
_entity_poly.entity_id
_entity_poly.type
_entity_poly.pdbx_seq_one_letter_code
_entity_poly.pdbx_strand_id
1 'polypeptide(L)'
;MRRPRQQPISQTYWSLRLLAAVFTILALFMLFNDLPLPSTIKIKKKEPKVSAIAGLKLNIKHTPGSSPPEIMAIVVNENKFPVSILSYESPLDPLVVALGQLEITPAGAKAPLELNKIVVRRAWPPTRDQLITVGPGGSVMGSILLKEDVVPPGALQGKVSMELKGRWQAVWSIRKENIPDQSLEDPFSSPEVERGKYSTGKVLFHF
;
A
#
# COMPACT_ATOMS: atom_id res chain seq x y z
N MET A 1 -80.14 -52.36 51.23
CA MET A 1 -79.12 -51.32 51.56
C MET A 1 -77.76 -52.00 51.73
N ARG A 2 -76.93 -52.06 50.68
CA ARG A 2 -75.46 -52.33 50.73
C ARG A 2 -74.84 -51.73 49.47
N ARG A 3 -73.97 -50.73 49.61
CA ARG A 3 -73.20 -50.13 48.49
C ARG A 3 -71.97 -51.01 48.19
N PRO A 4 -71.57 -51.20 46.92
CA PRO A 4 -70.28 -51.78 46.60
C PRO A 4 -69.16 -50.75 46.75
N ARG A 5 -68.00 -51.25 47.19
CA ARG A 5 -66.77 -50.56 47.56
C ARG A 5 -66.03 -50.09 46.29
N GLN A 6 -65.73 -48.80 46.17
CA GLN A 6 -64.79 -48.32 45.14
C GLN A 6 -63.34 -48.60 45.59
N GLN A 7 -62.52 -49.15 44.69
CA GLN A 7 -61.08 -49.29 44.86
C GLN A 7 -60.36 -48.01 44.41
N PRO A 8 -59.29 -47.56 45.10
CA PRO A 8 -58.56 -46.37 44.71
C PRO A 8 -57.66 -46.65 43.49
N ILE A 9 -57.86 -45.88 42.42
CA ILE A 9 -56.98 -45.85 41.26
C ILE A 9 -55.63 -45.27 41.72
N SER A 10 -54.58 -46.06 41.54
CA SER A 10 -53.24 -45.82 42.06
C SER A 10 -52.59 -44.55 41.47
N GLN A 11 -52.17 -43.65 42.37
CA GLN A 11 -51.40 -42.42 42.09
C GLN A 11 -50.04 -42.63 41.40
N THR A 12 -49.59 -43.88 41.23
CA THR A 12 -48.26 -44.24 40.73
C THR A 12 -48.04 -43.99 39.24
N TYR A 13 -49.09 -43.82 38.44
CA TYR A 13 -48.95 -43.62 36.98
C TYR A 13 -48.81 -42.15 36.56
N TRP A 14 -49.12 -41.19 37.44
CA TRP A 14 -49.01 -39.75 37.14
C TRP A 14 -47.59 -39.21 37.35
N SER A 15 -46.87 -39.69 38.38
CA SER A 15 -45.49 -39.27 38.66
C SER A 15 -44.49 -39.80 37.62
N LEU A 16 -44.72 -41.00 37.08
CA LEU A 16 -43.82 -41.62 36.09
C LEU A 16 -43.90 -40.94 34.71
N ARG A 17 -45.08 -40.40 34.33
CA ARG A 17 -45.26 -39.66 33.07
C ARG A 17 -44.70 -38.23 33.12
N LEU A 18 -44.76 -37.59 34.29
CA LEU A 18 -44.12 -36.29 34.52
C LEU A 18 -42.58 -36.41 34.50
N LEU A 19 -42.02 -37.45 35.10
CA LEU A 19 -40.58 -37.72 35.05
C LEU A 19 -40.08 -38.01 33.63
N ALA A 20 -40.82 -38.82 32.85
CA ALA A 20 -40.47 -39.08 31.45
C ALA A 20 -40.54 -37.80 30.59
N ALA A 21 -41.55 -36.94 30.80
CA ALA A 21 -41.69 -35.68 30.08
C ALA A 21 -40.55 -34.68 30.39
N VAL A 22 -40.15 -34.57 31.67
CA VAL A 22 -39.01 -33.73 32.08
C VAL A 22 -37.70 -34.24 31.48
N PHE A 23 -37.49 -35.56 31.44
CA PHE A 23 -36.29 -36.15 30.83
C PHE A 23 -36.23 -35.93 29.31
N THR A 24 -37.37 -36.00 28.61
CA THR A 24 -37.42 -35.65 27.18
C THR A 24 -37.15 -34.17 26.93
N ILE A 25 -37.60 -33.27 27.80
CA ILE A 25 -37.34 -31.82 27.68
C ILE A 25 -35.86 -31.52 27.98
N LEU A 26 -35.26 -32.19 28.97
CA LEU A 26 -33.83 -32.04 29.29
C LEU A 26 -32.93 -32.59 28.18
N ALA A 27 -33.27 -33.75 27.61
CA ALA A 27 -32.53 -34.35 26.50
C ALA A 27 -32.63 -33.49 25.23
N LEU A 28 -33.81 -32.91 24.97
CA LEU A 28 -34.00 -31.96 23.87
C LEU A 28 -33.20 -30.67 24.11
N PHE A 29 -33.17 -30.16 25.35
CA PHE A 29 -32.38 -28.98 25.72
C PHE A 29 -30.87 -29.21 25.59
N MET A 30 -30.37 -30.41 25.90
CA MET A 30 -28.96 -30.75 25.68
C MET A 30 -28.63 -30.90 24.19
N LEU A 31 -29.52 -31.49 23.38
CA LEU A 31 -29.35 -31.56 21.93
C LEU A 31 -29.40 -30.19 21.22
N PHE A 32 -30.14 -29.22 21.78
CA PHE A 32 -30.19 -27.85 21.24
C PHE A 32 -29.07 -26.93 21.75
N ASN A 33 -28.39 -27.27 22.86
CA ASN A 33 -27.27 -26.47 23.39
C ASN A 33 -25.90 -26.86 22.82
N ASP A 34 -25.80 -27.99 22.13
CA ASP A 34 -24.59 -28.38 21.37
C ASP A 34 -24.56 -27.78 19.95
N LEU A 35 -25.19 -26.62 19.74
CA LEU A 35 -24.90 -25.79 18.57
C LEU A 35 -23.52 -25.17 18.79
N PRO A 36 -22.48 -25.53 18.01
CA PRO A 36 -21.19 -24.87 18.11
C PRO A 36 -21.41 -23.41 17.75
N LEU A 37 -21.33 -22.53 18.75
CA LEU A 37 -21.28 -21.10 18.53
C LEU A 37 -20.18 -20.85 17.49
N PRO A 38 -20.46 -20.12 16.38
CA PRO A 38 -19.41 -19.77 15.43
C PRO A 38 -18.32 -19.06 16.24
N SER A 39 -17.13 -19.64 16.21
CA SER A 39 -15.95 -19.19 16.93
C SER A 39 -15.88 -17.67 16.90
N THR A 40 -15.66 -17.08 18.08
CA THR A 40 -15.24 -15.69 18.29
C THR A 40 -14.82 -15.02 17.00
N ILE A 41 -15.63 -14.07 16.51
CA ILE A 41 -15.18 -13.13 15.49
C ILE A 41 -13.88 -12.58 16.04
N LYS A 42 -12.74 -13.03 15.51
CA LYS A 42 -11.47 -12.34 15.70
C LYS A 42 -11.71 -11.02 14.99
N ILE A 43 -12.23 -10.04 15.73
CA ILE A 43 -12.18 -8.65 15.34
C ILE A 43 -10.68 -8.42 15.24
N LYS A 44 -10.17 -8.55 14.00
CA LYS A 44 -8.80 -8.21 13.66
C LYS A 44 -8.72 -6.75 14.03
N LYS A 45 -8.21 -6.46 15.23
CA LYS A 45 -7.98 -5.10 15.69
C LYS A 45 -7.25 -4.45 14.54
N LYS A 46 -7.90 -3.49 13.89
CA LYS A 46 -7.32 -2.77 12.76
C LYS A 46 -6.18 -1.98 13.36
N GLU A 47 -5.02 -2.63 13.47
CA GLU A 47 -3.79 -1.94 13.79
C GLU A 47 -3.69 -0.76 12.82
N PRO A 48 -3.32 0.43 13.30
CA PRO A 48 -3.17 1.57 12.42
C PRO A 48 -2.21 1.15 11.31
N LYS A 49 -2.72 1.11 10.07
CA LYS A 49 -1.90 0.81 8.89
C LYS A 49 -0.83 1.89 8.84
N VAL A 50 0.42 1.51 9.15
CA VAL A 50 1.57 2.38 9.02
C VAL A 50 1.75 2.63 7.52
N SER A 51 1.66 3.89 7.10
CA SER A 51 1.78 4.26 5.70
C SER A 51 3.19 3.94 5.18
N ALA A 52 3.28 3.13 4.13
CA ALA A 52 4.54 2.83 3.46
C ALA A 52 5.19 4.10 2.88
N ILE A 53 4.38 5.00 2.31
CA ILE A 53 4.86 6.26 1.71
C ILE A 53 5.43 7.20 2.76
N ALA A 54 4.84 7.25 3.98
CA ALA A 54 5.30 8.15 5.03
C ALA A 54 6.76 7.89 5.47
N GLY A 55 7.22 6.63 5.37
CA GLY A 55 8.61 6.25 5.62
C GLY A 55 9.53 6.31 4.40
N LEU A 56 9.08 6.76 3.23
CA LEU A 56 9.96 7.01 2.10
C LEU A 56 10.48 8.45 2.14
N LYS A 57 11.80 8.62 2.10
CA LYS A 57 12.46 9.92 1.93
C LYS A 57 13.07 10.03 0.54
N LEU A 58 13.00 11.22 -0.03
CA LEU A 58 13.51 11.52 -1.35
C LEU A 58 14.56 12.63 -1.26
N ASN A 59 15.68 12.43 -1.95
CA ASN A 59 16.72 13.43 -2.11
C ASN A 59 17.22 13.42 -3.56
N ILE A 60 17.85 14.52 -3.99
CA ILE A 60 18.53 14.61 -5.28
C ILE A 60 19.96 15.11 -5.08
N LYS A 61 20.90 14.59 -5.85
CA LYS A 61 22.30 15.02 -5.86
C LYS A 61 22.79 15.25 -7.29
N HIS A 62 23.70 16.20 -7.48
CA HIS A 62 24.39 16.43 -8.74
C HIS A 62 25.84 15.92 -8.63
N THR A 63 26.34 15.28 -9.68
CA THR A 63 27.77 15.00 -9.89
C THR A 63 28.38 16.06 -10.80
N PRO A 64 29.16 17.02 -10.27
CA PRO A 64 29.80 18.06 -11.08
C PRO A 64 30.71 17.47 -12.16
N GLY A 65 30.71 18.08 -13.35
CA GLY A 65 31.57 17.68 -14.46
C GLY A 65 31.08 16.49 -15.28
N SER A 66 29.87 15.98 -15.03
CA SER A 66 29.23 14.99 -15.89
C SER A 66 28.81 15.60 -17.24
N SER A 67 28.94 14.82 -18.33
CA SER A 67 28.49 15.21 -19.67
C SER A 67 27.78 14.03 -20.36
N PRO A 68 26.46 14.11 -20.61
CA PRO A 68 25.57 15.22 -20.25
C PRO A 68 25.43 15.39 -18.73
N PRO A 69 25.04 16.58 -18.23
CA PRO A 69 24.85 16.80 -16.80
C PRO A 69 23.85 15.80 -16.19
N GLU A 70 24.15 15.29 -15.00
CA GLU A 70 23.40 14.22 -14.36
C GLU A 70 22.94 14.58 -12.94
N ILE A 71 21.66 14.32 -12.65
CA ILE A 71 21.11 14.32 -11.29
C ILE A 71 20.81 12.89 -10.87
N MET A 72 21.14 12.54 -9.63
CA MET A 72 20.75 11.27 -9.02
C MET A 72 19.60 11.48 -8.06
N ALA A 73 18.45 10.85 -8.35
CA ALA A 73 17.36 10.69 -7.40
C ALA A 73 17.69 9.57 -6.41
N ILE A 74 17.45 9.80 -5.13
CA ILE A 74 17.77 8.88 -4.05
C ILE A 74 16.50 8.65 -3.23
N VAL A 75 16.00 7.43 -3.25
CA VAL A 75 14.86 7.02 -2.43
C VAL A 75 15.38 6.19 -1.27
N VAL A 76 15.14 6.65 -0.05
CA VAL A 76 15.51 5.97 1.20
C VAL A 76 14.25 5.41 1.85
N ASN A 77 14.30 4.15 2.25
CA ASN A 77 13.22 3.51 3.00
C ASN A 77 13.53 3.52 4.50
N GLU A 78 12.91 4.45 5.23
CA GLU A 78 13.00 4.56 6.70
C GLU A 78 11.95 3.69 7.42
N ASN A 79 11.12 2.93 6.69
CA ASN A 79 10.21 1.98 7.30
C ASN A 79 10.97 0.81 7.94
N LYS A 80 10.34 0.17 8.93
CA LYS A 80 10.84 -1.08 9.54
C LYS A 80 10.60 -2.32 8.68
N PHE A 81 10.00 -2.17 7.50
CA PHE A 81 9.60 -3.22 6.57
C PHE A 81 10.07 -2.89 5.14
N PRO A 82 10.27 -3.90 4.27
CA PRO A 82 10.61 -3.65 2.88
C PRO A 82 9.46 -2.95 2.16
N VAL A 83 9.80 -2.06 1.23
CA VAL A 83 8.83 -1.35 0.41
C VAL A 83 9.12 -1.64 -1.06
N SER A 84 8.10 -1.98 -1.83
CA SER A 84 8.20 -2.11 -3.28
C SER A 84 7.50 -0.96 -3.96
N ILE A 85 8.19 -0.35 -4.92
CA ILE A 85 7.78 0.86 -5.60
C ILE A 85 7.60 0.52 -7.08
N LEU A 86 6.45 0.86 -7.65
CA LEU A 86 6.31 0.86 -9.11
C LEU A 86 7.17 1.99 -9.69
N SER A 87 8.08 1.65 -10.60
CA SER A 87 9.00 2.62 -11.22
C SER A 87 8.27 3.69 -12.04
N TYR A 88 7.15 3.37 -12.68
CA TYR A 88 6.39 4.31 -13.53
C TYR A 88 5.97 5.56 -12.77
N GLU A 89 6.33 6.72 -13.33
CA GLU A 89 6.08 8.05 -12.76
C GLU A 89 6.59 8.21 -11.32
N SER A 90 7.52 7.37 -10.88
CA SER A 90 8.23 7.54 -9.62
C SER A 90 9.48 8.41 -9.83
N PRO A 91 10.13 8.87 -8.75
CA PRO A 91 11.45 9.52 -8.82
C PRO A 91 12.54 8.66 -9.49
N LEU A 92 12.29 7.36 -9.66
CA LEU A 92 13.20 6.38 -10.27
C LEU A 92 12.79 6.05 -11.72
N ASP A 93 11.79 6.73 -12.28
CA ASP A 93 11.41 6.58 -13.70
C ASP A 93 12.52 7.21 -14.58
N PRO A 94 13.09 6.48 -15.55
CA PRO A 94 14.08 7.05 -16.46
C PRO A 94 13.54 8.22 -17.31
N LEU A 95 12.21 8.40 -17.39
CA LEU A 95 11.55 9.47 -18.12
C LEU A 95 11.12 10.66 -17.25
N VAL A 96 11.56 10.75 -15.98
CA VAL A 96 11.21 11.82 -15.01
C VAL A 96 11.21 13.23 -15.63
N VAL A 97 12.23 13.59 -16.42
CA VAL A 97 12.33 14.92 -17.04
C VAL A 97 11.25 15.12 -18.12
N ALA A 98 11.11 14.15 -19.03
CA ALA A 98 10.15 14.21 -20.13
C ALA A 98 8.69 14.09 -19.65
N LEU A 99 8.46 13.47 -18.48
CA LEU A 99 7.17 13.43 -17.80
C LEU A 99 6.86 14.73 -17.02
N GLY A 100 7.79 15.69 -17.00
CA GLY A 100 7.63 16.97 -16.33
C GLY A 100 7.65 16.89 -14.80
N GLN A 101 8.32 15.87 -14.25
CA GLN A 101 8.42 15.65 -12.80
C GLN A 101 9.63 16.37 -12.17
N LEU A 102 10.60 16.77 -13.00
CA LEU A 102 11.72 17.60 -12.59
C LEU A 102 11.47 19.05 -13.03
N GLU A 103 11.32 19.95 -12.06
CA GLU A 103 11.32 21.39 -12.30
C GLU A 103 12.74 21.93 -12.17
N ILE A 104 13.13 22.78 -13.11
CA ILE A 104 14.46 23.40 -13.18
C ILE A 104 14.25 24.91 -13.23
N THR A 105 14.79 25.65 -12.28
CA THR A 105 14.70 27.12 -12.20
C THR A 105 16.11 27.72 -12.18
N PRO A 106 16.59 28.29 -13.30
CA PRO A 106 17.86 28.99 -13.35
C PRO A 106 17.90 30.18 -12.39
N ALA A 107 19.10 30.60 -11.97
CA ALA A 107 19.25 31.78 -11.12
C ALA A 107 18.67 33.04 -11.77
N GLY A 108 17.92 33.81 -10.98
CA GLY A 108 17.26 35.04 -11.45
C GLY A 108 15.98 34.82 -12.26
N ALA A 109 15.64 33.57 -12.62
CA ALA A 109 14.37 33.26 -13.27
C ALA A 109 13.20 33.38 -12.28
N LYS A 110 12.06 33.90 -12.76
CA LYS A 110 10.83 34.03 -11.95
C LYS A 110 10.02 32.74 -11.87
N ALA A 111 10.22 31.83 -12.81
CA ALA A 111 9.51 30.56 -12.94
C ALA A 111 10.46 29.46 -13.45
N PRO A 112 10.11 28.18 -13.26
CA PRO A 112 10.85 27.07 -13.87
C PRO A 112 10.89 27.15 -15.40
N LEU A 113 11.82 26.43 -16.01
CA LEU A 113 11.86 26.20 -17.45
C LEU A 113 10.59 25.50 -17.91
N GLU A 114 10.00 25.99 -19.00
CA GLU A 114 8.90 25.32 -19.69
C GLU A 114 9.48 24.24 -20.61
N LEU A 115 9.58 23.01 -20.09
CA LEU A 115 10.08 21.86 -20.83
C LEU A 115 8.93 21.16 -21.58
N ASN A 116 9.24 20.63 -22.76
CA ASN A 116 8.30 19.80 -23.52
C ASN A 116 7.98 18.52 -22.74
N LYS A 117 6.69 18.25 -22.55
CA LYS A 117 6.21 17.07 -21.81
C LYS A 117 5.63 16.06 -22.77
N ILE A 118 5.89 14.78 -22.49
CA ILE A 118 5.29 13.67 -23.21
C ILE A 118 4.24 12.97 -22.37
N VAL A 119 3.29 12.33 -23.03
CA VAL A 119 2.36 11.39 -22.40
C VAL A 119 2.75 9.99 -22.84
N VAL A 120 3.04 9.12 -21.87
CA VAL A 120 3.51 7.77 -22.14
C VAL A 120 2.40 6.78 -21.82
N ARG A 121 2.14 5.84 -22.75
CA ARG A 121 1.33 4.66 -22.48
C ARG A 121 2.27 3.52 -22.06
N ARG A 122 2.11 3.04 -20.84
CA ARG A 122 2.90 1.93 -20.29
C ARG A 122 2.13 0.62 -20.45
N ALA A 123 2.86 -0.49 -20.59
CA ALA A 123 2.25 -1.81 -20.55
C ALA A 123 1.62 -2.06 -19.17
N TRP A 124 0.47 -2.72 -19.16
CA TRP A 124 -0.25 -3.06 -17.93
C TRP A 124 -0.82 -4.48 -18.01
N PRO A 125 -0.65 -5.33 -16.98
CA PRO A 125 0.05 -5.07 -15.71
C PRO A 125 1.55 -4.82 -15.88
N PRO A 126 2.18 -4.08 -14.96
CA PRO A 126 3.63 -3.91 -14.97
C PRO A 126 4.31 -5.25 -14.69
N THR A 127 5.44 -5.50 -15.36
CA THR A 127 6.27 -6.67 -15.09
C THR A 127 7.06 -6.49 -13.79
N ARG A 128 7.52 -7.59 -13.17
CA ARG A 128 8.17 -7.58 -11.84
C ARG A 128 9.49 -6.80 -11.81
N ASP A 129 10.17 -6.65 -12.94
CA ASP A 129 11.37 -5.81 -13.11
C ASP A 129 11.06 -4.31 -13.01
N GLN A 130 9.82 -3.90 -13.29
CA GLN A 130 9.36 -2.52 -13.12
C GLN A 130 9.08 -2.17 -11.66
N LEU A 131 9.16 -3.16 -10.75
CA LEU A 131 9.04 -2.99 -9.32
C LEU A 131 10.41 -2.96 -8.67
N ILE A 132 10.64 -1.94 -7.86
CA ILE A 132 11.89 -1.70 -7.15
C ILE A 132 11.65 -1.93 -5.67
N THR A 133 12.22 -2.98 -5.10
CA THR A 133 12.14 -3.27 -3.67
C THR A 133 13.32 -2.63 -2.94
N VAL A 134 13.01 -1.79 -1.96
CA VAL A 134 13.97 -1.20 -1.04
C VAL A 134 13.81 -1.85 0.33
N GLY A 135 14.87 -2.45 0.86
CA GLY A 135 14.85 -3.05 2.19
C GLY A 135 14.67 -2.01 3.31
N PRO A 136 14.34 -2.43 4.54
CA PRO A 136 14.31 -1.53 5.70
C PRO A 136 15.65 -0.82 5.90
N GLY A 137 15.64 0.50 6.06
CA GLY A 137 16.86 1.33 6.15
C GLY A 137 17.67 1.42 4.85
N GLY A 138 17.22 0.76 3.78
CA GLY A 138 17.91 0.72 2.50
C GLY A 138 17.70 1.98 1.67
N SER A 139 18.49 2.12 0.61
CA SER A 139 18.29 3.17 -0.38
C SER A 139 18.51 2.63 -1.79
N VAL A 140 17.88 3.30 -2.76
CA VAL A 140 18.07 3.05 -4.19
C VAL A 140 18.24 4.38 -4.91
N MET A 141 19.04 4.35 -5.98
CA MET A 141 19.39 5.54 -6.75
C MET A 141 18.90 5.38 -8.20
N GLY A 142 18.41 6.47 -8.78
CA GLY A 142 18.03 6.56 -10.18
C GLY A 142 18.77 7.71 -10.85
N SER A 143 19.45 7.41 -11.96
CA SER A 143 20.15 8.41 -12.78
C SER A 143 19.15 9.18 -13.64
N ILE A 144 19.27 10.51 -13.64
CA ILE A 144 18.47 11.44 -14.43
C ILE A 144 19.44 12.27 -15.28
N LEU A 145 19.53 11.92 -16.56
CA LEU A 145 20.37 12.64 -17.52
C LEU A 145 19.63 13.88 -18.04
N LEU A 146 20.26 15.05 -17.89
CA LEU A 146 19.77 16.34 -18.38
C LEU A 146 20.28 16.58 -19.81
N LYS A 147 19.79 15.77 -20.73
CA LYS A 147 20.17 15.83 -22.15
C LYS A 147 19.63 17.09 -22.82
N GLU A 148 20.35 17.56 -23.84
CA GLU A 148 20.04 18.80 -24.57
C GLU A 148 18.72 18.76 -25.37
N ASP A 149 18.22 17.57 -25.69
CA ASP A 149 16.93 17.36 -26.36
C ASP A 149 15.74 17.68 -25.45
N VAL A 150 15.92 17.57 -24.13
CA VAL A 150 14.88 17.86 -23.13
C VAL A 150 15.17 19.14 -22.35
N VAL A 151 16.43 19.43 -22.05
CA VAL A 151 16.86 20.63 -21.28
C VAL A 151 17.63 21.58 -22.20
N PRO A 152 17.16 22.82 -22.41
CA PRO A 152 17.81 23.75 -23.33
C PRO A 152 19.30 23.98 -22.99
N PRO A 153 20.19 24.01 -24.01
CA PRO A 153 21.60 24.31 -23.81
C PRO A 153 21.81 25.62 -23.05
N GLY A 154 22.75 25.62 -22.10
CA GLY A 154 23.08 26.80 -21.29
C GLY A 154 22.09 27.12 -20.16
N ALA A 155 20.91 26.49 -20.12
CA ALA A 155 19.92 26.74 -19.06
C ALA A 155 20.40 26.30 -17.67
N LEU A 156 21.41 25.43 -17.61
CA LEU A 156 22.00 24.95 -16.37
C LEU A 156 23.18 25.80 -15.89
N GLN A 157 23.63 26.83 -16.61
CA GLN A 157 24.84 27.57 -16.25
C GLN A 157 24.72 28.25 -14.88
N GLY A 158 25.70 27.99 -14.00
CA GLY A 158 25.78 28.60 -12.68
C GLY A 158 24.81 28.00 -11.67
N LYS A 159 24.13 28.86 -10.90
CA LYS A 159 23.21 28.43 -9.84
C LYS A 159 21.85 28.04 -10.42
N VAL A 160 21.36 26.86 -10.06
CA VAL A 160 20.08 26.33 -10.53
C VAL A 160 19.34 25.72 -9.35
N SER A 161 18.06 26.06 -9.19
CA SER A 161 17.18 25.41 -8.23
C SER A 161 16.39 24.31 -8.92
N MET A 162 16.40 23.10 -8.36
CA MET A 162 15.69 21.95 -8.90
C MET A 162 14.73 21.37 -7.88
N GLU A 163 13.57 20.90 -8.33
CA GLU A 163 12.60 20.20 -7.50
C GLU A 163 12.09 18.97 -8.24
N LEU A 164 12.28 17.79 -7.65
CA LEU A 164 11.72 16.54 -8.17
C LEU A 164 10.42 16.25 -7.43
N LYS A 165 9.30 16.31 -8.14
CA LYS A 165 7.96 16.13 -7.57
C LYS A 165 7.03 15.38 -8.50
N GLY A 166 6.05 14.70 -7.91
CA GLY A 166 5.13 13.86 -8.67
C GLY A 166 4.22 13.06 -7.76
N ARG A 167 3.80 11.89 -8.26
CA ARG A 167 2.94 10.97 -7.52
C ARG A 167 3.45 9.56 -7.64
N TRP A 168 3.62 8.89 -6.51
CA TRP A 168 3.76 7.45 -6.48
C TRP A 168 2.49 6.82 -7.04
N GLN A 169 2.60 6.09 -8.15
CA GLN A 169 1.45 5.41 -8.75
C GLN A 169 1.00 4.21 -7.91
N ALA A 170 1.94 3.44 -7.38
CA ALA A 170 1.68 2.31 -6.50
C ALA A 170 2.91 2.00 -5.63
N VAL A 171 2.67 1.81 -4.33
CA VAL A 171 3.67 1.43 -3.32
C VAL A 171 3.09 0.32 -2.45
N TRP A 172 3.84 -0.76 -2.29
CA TRP A 172 3.47 -1.91 -1.45
C TRP A 172 4.42 -2.01 -0.25
N SER A 173 3.89 -2.35 0.93
CA SER A 173 4.65 -2.58 2.17
C SER A 173 5.26 -3.98 2.28
N ILE A 174 5.53 -4.62 1.13
CA ILE A 174 6.10 -5.96 1.02
C ILE A 174 7.12 -6.01 -0.12
N ARG A 175 7.90 -7.10 -0.19
CA ARG A 175 8.84 -7.34 -1.29
C ARG A 175 8.09 -7.66 -2.59
N LYS A 176 8.70 -7.32 -3.73
CA LYS A 176 8.04 -7.46 -5.03
C LYS A 176 7.76 -8.89 -5.40
N GLU A 177 8.48 -9.87 -4.86
CA GLU A 177 8.23 -11.30 -5.10
C GLU A 177 6.96 -11.79 -4.39
N ASN A 178 6.53 -11.08 -3.34
CA ASN A 178 5.38 -11.45 -2.52
C ASN A 178 4.09 -10.71 -2.89
N ILE A 179 4.14 -9.78 -3.86
CA ILE A 179 2.95 -9.09 -4.33
C ILE A 179 2.08 -10.08 -5.12
N PRO A 180 0.79 -10.28 -4.80
CA PRO A 180 -0.08 -11.13 -5.61
C PRO A 180 -0.27 -10.57 -7.02
N ASP A 181 -0.36 -11.42 -8.03
CA ASP A 181 -0.58 -10.97 -9.42
C ASP A 181 -1.83 -10.11 -9.56
N GLN A 182 -2.92 -10.47 -8.86
CA GLN A 182 -4.14 -9.67 -8.80
C GLN A 182 -3.91 -8.24 -8.29
N SER A 183 -2.97 -8.05 -7.36
CA SER A 183 -2.62 -6.71 -6.86
C SER A 183 -1.79 -5.90 -7.85
N LEU A 184 -1.07 -6.55 -8.77
CA LEU A 184 -0.37 -5.89 -9.88
C LEU A 184 -1.32 -5.57 -11.04
N GLU A 185 -2.27 -6.45 -11.33
CA GLU A 185 -3.32 -6.24 -12.32
C GLU A 185 -4.23 -5.09 -11.92
N ASP A 186 -4.66 -5.05 -10.66
CA ASP A 186 -5.50 -4.00 -10.12
C ASP A 186 -5.01 -3.48 -8.75
N PRO A 187 -3.97 -2.63 -8.75
CA PRO A 187 -3.47 -2.02 -7.53
C PRO A 187 -4.47 -1.06 -6.90
N PHE A 188 -5.46 -0.56 -7.66
CA PHE A 188 -6.40 0.44 -7.18
C PHE A 188 -7.52 -0.17 -6.34
N SER A 189 -7.87 -1.43 -6.61
CA SER A 189 -8.79 -2.21 -5.77
C SER A 189 -8.12 -2.86 -4.57
N SER A 190 -6.79 -2.86 -4.52
CA SER A 190 -6.00 -3.47 -3.44
C SER A 190 -5.86 -2.51 -2.23
N PRO A 191 -6.43 -2.82 -1.05
CA PRO A 191 -6.35 -1.94 0.13
C PRO A 191 -4.93 -1.79 0.68
N GLU A 192 -4.02 -2.65 0.23
CA GLU A 192 -2.63 -2.74 0.64
C GLU A 192 -1.76 -1.69 -0.04
N VAL A 193 -2.15 -1.28 -1.26
CA VAL A 193 -1.39 -0.37 -2.10
C VAL A 193 -1.62 1.07 -1.68
N GLU A 194 -0.52 1.83 -1.64
CA GLU A 194 -0.56 3.25 -1.38
C GLU A 194 -0.22 4.07 -2.61
N ARG A 195 -0.84 5.24 -2.69
CA ARG A 195 -0.61 6.27 -3.70
C ARG A 195 -0.45 7.59 -2.98
N GLY A 196 0.44 8.43 -3.45
CA GLY A 196 0.72 9.68 -2.74
C GLY A 196 1.59 10.61 -3.54
N LYS A 197 1.60 11.88 -3.14
CA LYS A 197 2.53 12.86 -3.72
C LYS A 197 3.92 12.66 -3.13
N TYR A 198 4.94 13.03 -3.90
CA TYR A 198 6.30 13.24 -3.39
C TYR A 198 6.83 14.58 -3.86
N SER A 199 7.78 15.14 -3.12
CA SER A 199 8.61 16.27 -3.52
C SER A 199 9.92 16.22 -2.73
N THR A 200 11.03 16.59 -3.36
CA THR A 200 12.31 16.89 -2.69
C THR A 200 12.32 18.24 -1.98
N GLY A 201 11.33 19.10 -2.26
CA GLY A 201 11.49 20.54 -2.14
C GLY A 201 12.52 21.07 -3.13
N LYS A 202 12.76 22.38 -3.07
CA LYS A 202 13.76 23.05 -3.91
C LYS A 202 15.16 22.80 -3.37
N VAL A 203 16.02 22.24 -4.20
CA VAL A 203 17.44 22.00 -3.93
C VAL A 203 18.27 22.88 -4.87
N LEU A 204 19.22 23.63 -4.30
CA LEU A 204 20.10 24.50 -5.07
C LEU A 204 21.36 23.73 -5.50
N PHE A 205 21.66 23.75 -6.79
CA PHE A 205 22.88 23.22 -7.38
C PHE A 205 23.69 24.31 -8.05
N HIS A 206 24.98 24.03 -8.24
CA HIS A 206 25.89 24.80 -9.07
C HIS A 206 26.44 23.87 -10.15
N PHE A 207 26.30 24.27 -11.42
CA PHE A 207 26.88 23.59 -12.57
C PHE A 207 28.02 24.42 -13.16
#